data_AF-A0A1H7M1E8-F1
#
_entry.id   AF-A0A1H7M1E8-F1
#
_cell.length_a   1.000
_cell.length_b   1.000
_cell.length_c   1.000
_cell.angle_alpha   90.00
_cell.angle_beta   90.00
_cell.angle_gamma   90.00
#
_symmetry.space_group_name_H-M   'P 1'
#
loop_
_entity.id
_entity.type
_entity.pdbx_description
1 polymer ?
#
loop_
_entity_poly.entity_id
_entity_poly.type
_entity_poly.pdbx_seq_one_letter_code
_entity_poly.pdbx_strand_id
1 'polypeptide(L)'
;MLRKICIIFVFILSTLTLGCSQQESKPLVVPSEYQHAKDILDLLNNEGLKIQEIHNSKYTAFFNTNPNYSMYIKSDMGIFELVHLERKNGKEIDIAAEEATDSGEYKYVVSENGVEQLLILGSENYFNKSDEYITISRDKDLNDKIKKALEVQ
;
A
#
# COMPACT_ATOMS: atom_id res chain seq x y z
N MET A 1 -67.03 18.42 -25.13
CA MET A 1 -66.44 17.29 -24.38
C MET A 1 -64.96 17.21 -24.71
N LEU A 2 -64.13 16.99 -23.68
CA LEU A 2 -62.73 16.51 -23.65
C LEU A 2 -61.72 17.10 -24.68
N ARG A 3 -60.81 17.98 -24.24
CA ARG A 3 -59.47 17.69 -23.67
C ARG A 3 -58.48 17.20 -24.74
N LYS A 4 -57.44 17.97 -25.08
CA LYS A 4 -56.04 17.89 -24.53
C LYS A 4 -55.10 17.52 -25.71
N ILE A 5 -53.85 17.97 -25.91
CA ILE A 5 -52.83 18.74 -25.18
C ILE A 5 -51.90 19.30 -26.26
N CYS A 6 -51.58 20.59 -26.25
CA CYS A 6 -50.39 21.11 -26.94
C CYS A 6 -49.17 20.72 -26.10
N ILE A 7 -48.31 19.85 -26.64
CA ILE A 7 -47.04 19.49 -26.01
C ILE A 7 -46.06 20.63 -26.31
N ILE A 8 -45.84 21.49 -25.33
CA ILE A 8 -44.73 22.45 -25.35
C ILE A 8 -43.48 21.66 -24.93
N PHE A 9 -42.60 21.38 -25.88
CA PHE A 9 -41.29 20.80 -25.61
C PHE A 9 -40.39 21.90 -25.06
N VAL A 10 -40.36 22.05 -23.73
CA VAL A 10 -39.38 22.90 -23.05
C VAL A 10 -38.07 22.12 -23.00
N PHE A 11 -37.12 22.48 -23.86
CA PHE A 11 -35.73 22.06 -23.75
C PHE A 11 -35.14 22.70 -22.49
N ILE A 12 -35.23 22.00 -21.35
CA ILE A 12 -34.42 22.34 -20.18
C ILE A 12 -33.03 21.81 -20.47
N LEU A 13 -32.18 22.68 -21.03
CA LEU A 13 -30.74 22.48 -21.14
C LEU A 13 -30.17 22.54 -19.72
N SER A 14 -30.33 21.44 -18.97
CA SER A 14 -29.65 21.26 -17.70
C SER A 14 -28.17 21.03 -18.01
N THR A 15 -27.42 22.12 -18.08
CA THR A 15 -25.96 22.08 -17.91
C THR A 15 -25.73 21.57 -16.49
N LEU A 16 -25.66 20.25 -16.35
CA LEU A 16 -25.00 19.60 -15.23
C LEU A 16 -23.56 20.09 -15.27
N THR A 17 -23.30 21.22 -14.60
CA THR A 17 -21.98 21.50 -14.09
C THR A 17 -21.75 20.41 -13.05
N LEU A 18 -21.22 19.27 -13.52
CA LEU A 18 -20.41 18.38 -12.73
C LEU A 18 -19.26 19.22 -12.21
N GLY A 19 -19.52 19.99 -11.16
CA GLY A 19 -18.50 20.45 -10.25
C GLY A 19 -17.97 19.18 -9.62
N CYS A 20 -17.05 18.51 -10.32
CA CYS A 20 -15.98 17.81 -9.64
C CYS A 20 -15.35 18.88 -8.76
N SER A 21 -15.82 18.98 -7.51
CA SER A 21 -15.04 19.59 -6.45
C SER A 21 -13.81 18.73 -6.40
N GLN A 22 -12.78 19.17 -7.13
CA GLN A 22 -11.45 18.61 -7.06
C GLN A 22 -10.96 19.05 -5.69
N GLN A 23 -11.34 18.26 -4.69
CA GLN A 23 -10.89 18.43 -3.33
C GLN A 23 -9.39 18.23 -3.41
N GLU A 24 -8.65 19.34 -3.44
CA GLU A 24 -7.19 19.34 -3.43
C GLU A 24 -6.75 18.48 -2.26
N SER A 25 -6.19 17.30 -2.57
CA SER A 25 -5.62 16.43 -1.56
C SER A 25 -4.47 17.19 -0.94
N LYS A 26 -4.51 17.38 0.39
CA LYS A 26 -3.37 17.93 1.11
C LYS A 26 -2.12 17.14 0.73
N PRO A 27 -0.98 17.81 0.46
CA PRO A 27 0.25 17.11 0.12
C PRO A 27 0.65 16.18 1.26
N LEU A 28 1.16 15.00 0.92
CA LEU A 28 1.70 14.05 1.88
C LEU A 28 2.84 14.72 2.66
N VAL A 29 2.75 14.72 3.98
CA VAL A 29 3.82 15.18 4.87
C VAL A 29 4.52 13.95 5.42
N VAL A 30 5.75 13.70 4.97
CA VAL A 30 6.58 12.60 5.46
C VAL A 30 7.34 13.08 6.71
N PRO A 31 7.18 12.42 7.88
CA PRO A 31 7.97 12.73 9.07
C PRO A 31 9.48 12.61 8.80
N SER A 32 10.29 13.43 9.47
CA SER A 32 11.73 13.55 9.19
C SER A 32 12.51 12.24 9.37
N GLU A 33 12.06 11.38 10.29
CA GLU A 33 12.64 10.07 10.55
C GLU A 33 12.44 9.07 9.40
N TYR A 34 11.47 9.34 8.51
CA TYR A 34 11.14 8.53 7.34
C TYR A 34 11.56 9.21 6.03
N GLN A 35 12.38 10.27 6.11
CA GLN A 35 12.83 11.03 4.94
C GLN A 35 13.63 10.17 3.94
N HIS A 36 14.26 9.08 4.42
CA HIS A 36 14.93 8.08 3.59
C HIS A 36 14.00 7.35 2.61
N ALA A 37 12.69 7.32 2.89
CA ALA A 37 11.68 6.66 2.08
C ALA A 37 10.76 7.65 1.37
N LYS A 38 11.09 8.96 1.37
CA LYS A 38 10.19 9.98 0.80
C LYS A 38 9.86 9.71 -0.66
N ASP A 39 10.83 9.32 -1.47
CA ASP A 39 10.62 9.13 -2.90
C ASP A 39 9.65 7.98 -3.19
N ILE A 40 9.75 6.87 -2.45
CA ILE A 40 8.79 5.77 -2.58
C ILE A 40 7.41 6.14 -2.04
N LEU A 41 7.34 6.88 -0.93
CA LEU A 41 6.07 7.33 -0.35
C LEU A 41 5.34 8.30 -1.29
N ASP A 42 6.07 9.21 -1.93
CA ASP A 42 5.55 10.11 -2.95
C ASP A 42 5.09 9.34 -4.19
N LEU A 43 5.86 8.34 -4.65
CA LEU A 43 5.46 7.48 -5.76
C LEU A 43 4.13 6.78 -5.47
N LEU A 44 4.01 6.13 -4.31
CA LEU A 44 2.77 5.46 -3.89
C LEU A 44 1.59 6.44 -3.84
N ASN A 45 1.80 7.63 -3.30
CA ASN A 45 0.77 8.66 -3.24
C ASN A 45 0.37 9.18 -4.63
N ASN A 46 1.34 9.38 -5.54
CA ASN A 46 1.10 9.80 -6.92
C ASN A 46 0.38 8.73 -7.74
N GLU A 47 0.62 7.45 -7.43
CA GLU A 47 -0.13 6.32 -7.98
C GLU A 47 -1.54 6.18 -7.37
N GLY A 48 -1.94 7.09 -6.48
CA GLY A 48 -3.31 7.19 -5.97
C GLY A 48 -3.54 6.42 -4.67
N LEU A 49 -2.49 5.97 -3.99
CA LEU A 49 -2.61 5.43 -2.64
C LEU A 49 -2.55 6.55 -1.60
N LYS A 50 -3.68 6.95 -1.02
CA LYS A 50 -3.70 8.10 -0.10
C LYS A 50 -3.19 7.69 1.27
N ILE A 51 -1.96 8.07 1.58
CA ILE A 51 -1.33 7.79 2.88
C ILE A 51 -1.92 8.73 3.95
N GLN A 52 -2.39 8.13 5.05
CA GLN A 52 -3.07 8.81 6.15
C GLN A 52 -2.18 8.91 7.39
N GLU A 53 -1.45 7.84 7.72
CA GLU A 53 -0.60 7.76 8.91
C GLU A 53 0.66 6.93 8.60
N ILE A 54 1.79 7.31 9.22
CA ILE A 54 3.07 6.60 9.15
C ILE A 54 3.61 6.47 10.58
N HIS A 55 3.87 5.24 11.01
CA HIS A 55 4.42 4.91 12.33
C HIS A 55 5.60 3.95 12.18
N ASN A 56 6.40 3.77 13.23
CA ASN A 56 7.50 2.81 13.21
C ASN A 56 6.93 1.39 13.22
N SER A 57 7.52 0.51 12.42
CA SER A 57 7.13 -0.88 12.36
C SER A 57 8.03 -1.79 13.20
N LYS A 58 7.47 -2.94 13.56
CA LYS A 58 8.17 -4.02 14.27
C LYS A 58 9.18 -4.76 13.38
N TYR A 59 9.14 -4.57 12.05
CA TYR A 59 9.94 -5.36 11.11
C TYR A 59 11.41 -4.92 10.99
N THR A 60 11.79 -3.81 11.64
CA THR A 60 13.18 -3.31 11.64
C THR A 60 14.17 -4.39 12.06
N ALA A 61 13.91 -5.05 13.19
CA ALA A 61 14.80 -6.09 13.71
C ALA A 61 14.77 -7.36 12.87
N PHE A 62 13.59 -7.72 12.33
CA PHE A 62 13.40 -8.94 11.56
C PHE A 62 14.20 -8.92 10.25
N PHE A 63 14.19 -7.80 9.54
CA PHE A 63 14.97 -7.62 8.30
C PHE A 63 16.34 -6.97 8.53
N ASN A 64 16.79 -6.86 9.79
CA ASN A 64 18.08 -6.30 10.16
C ASN A 64 18.39 -4.94 9.49
N THR A 65 17.38 -4.05 9.47
CA THR A 65 17.49 -2.71 8.87
C THR A 65 17.81 -1.66 9.94
N ASN A 66 18.17 -0.45 9.50
CA ASN A 66 18.41 0.67 10.40
C ASN A 66 17.14 1.06 11.19
N PRO A 67 17.29 1.70 12.37
CA PRO A 67 16.16 2.25 13.12
C PRO A 67 15.28 3.13 12.23
N ASN A 68 13.94 2.95 12.32
CA ASN A 68 12.94 3.66 11.52
C ASN A 68 12.94 3.35 10.02
N TYR A 69 13.66 2.32 9.55
CA TYR A 69 13.60 1.88 8.16
C TYR A 69 12.44 0.93 7.87
N SER A 70 11.70 0.50 8.89
CA SER A 70 10.41 -0.13 8.68
C SER A 70 9.28 0.77 9.18
N MET A 71 8.24 0.89 8.36
CA MET A 71 7.13 1.79 8.57
C MET A 71 5.81 1.02 8.51
N TYR A 72 4.97 1.20 9.51
CA TYR A 72 3.57 0.84 9.48
C TYR A 72 2.82 2.01 8.82
N ILE A 73 2.13 1.75 7.72
CA ILE A 73 1.49 2.78 6.92
C ILE A 73 0.01 2.47 6.79
N LYS A 74 -0.82 3.43 7.19
CA LYS A 74 -2.27 3.40 6.97
C LYS A 74 -2.60 4.24 5.75
N SER A 75 -3.35 3.65 4.83
CA SER A 75 -3.86 4.29 3.63
C SER A 75 -5.39 4.26 3.61
N ASP A 76 -5.99 4.86 2.57
CA ASP A 76 -7.42 4.72 2.27
C ASP A 76 -7.84 3.32 1.82
N MET A 77 -6.90 2.49 1.35
CA MET A 77 -7.16 1.10 0.94
C MET A 77 -6.91 0.07 2.04
N GLY A 78 -6.23 0.46 3.12
CA GLY A 78 -5.87 -0.46 4.20
C GLY A 78 -4.48 -0.19 4.76
N ILE A 79 -3.95 -1.19 5.44
CA ILE A 79 -2.66 -1.11 6.14
C ILE A 79 -1.63 -1.96 5.42
N PHE A 80 -0.42 -1.42 5.30
CA PHE A 80 0.74 -2.17 4.86
C PHE A 80 1.98 -1.73 5.64
N GLU A 81 2.97 -2.60 5.61
CA GLU A 81 4.29 -2.35 6.18
C GLU A 81 5.24 -2.08 5.02
N LEU A 82 6.10 -1.08 5.14
CA LEU A 82 7.15 -0.75 4.17
C LEU A 82 8.50 -0.86 4.85
N VAL A 83 9.34 -1.78 4.41
CA VAL A 83 10.69 -2.01 4.92
C VAL A 83 11.68 -1.52 3.88
N HIS A 84 12.52 -0.55 4.24
CA HIS A 84 13.61 -0.03 3.43
C HIS A 84 14.90 -0.82 3.74
N LEU A 85 15.45 -1.45 2.72
CA LEU A 85 16.66 -2.26 2.76
C LEU A 85 17.86 -1.43 2.27
N GLU A 86 18.65 -0.90 3.18
CA GLU A 86 19.84 -0.10 2.85
C GLU A 86 20.85 -0.86 1.97
N ARG A 87 20.92 -2.19 2.12
CA ARG A 87 21.82 -3.07 1.36
C ARG A 87 21.32 -3.39 -0.05
N LYS A 88 20.11 -2.95 -0.40
CA LYS A 88 19.47 -3.18 -1.71
C LYS A 88 19.39 -4.67 -2.12
N ASN A 89 19.19 -5.53 -1.14
CA ASN A 89 19.21 -6.99 -1.26
C ASN A 89 17.79 -7.62 -1.30
N GLY A 90 16.72 -6.85 -1.48
CA GLY A 90 15.36 -7.38 -1.35
C GLY A 90 15.00 -8.46 -2.37
N LYS A 91 15.66 -8.49 -3.55
CA LYS A 91 15.52 -9.59 -4.51
C LYS A 91 16.21 -10.88 -4.05
N GLU A 92 17.21 -10.80 -3.18
CA GLU A 92 17.95 -11.94 -2.61
C GLU A 92 17.24 -12.56 -1.41
N ILE A 93 16.25 -11.88 -0.84
CA ILE A 93 15.45 -12.37 0.29
C ILE A 93 14.30 -13.21 -0.23
N ASP A 94 14.32 -14.52 -0.01
CA ASP A 94 13.20 -15.40 -0.34
C ASP A 94 12.17 -15.43 0.77
N ILE A 95 10.88 -15.38 0.40
CA ILE A 95 9.75 -15.45 1.33
C ILE A 95 8.79 -16.50 0.79
N ALA A 96 8.70 -17.63 1.49
CA ALA A 96 7.84 -18.74 1.12
C ALA A 96 6.81 -18.98 2.22
N ALA A 97 5.53 -19.09 1.84
CA ALA A 97 4.49 -19.51 2.77
C ALA A 97 4.66 -21.01 3.10
N GLU A 98 4.56 -21.34 4.37
CA GLU A 98 4.35 -22.71 4.84
C GLU A 98 2.86 -22.94 5.12
N GLU A 99 2.48 -24.20 5.37
CA GLU A 99 1.12 -24.54 5.78
C GLU A 99 0.70 -23.75 7.03
N ALA A 100 -0.57 -23.33 7.04
CA ALA A 100 -1.16 -22.69 8.21
C ALA A 100 -1.07 -23.65 9.42
N THR A 101 -0.80 -23.09 10.59
CA THR A 101 -0.77 -23.88 11.82
C THR A 101 -2.18 -24.35 12.20
N ASP A 102 -2.24 -25.39 13.03
CA ASP A 102 -3.49 -25.80 13.69
C ASP A 102 -4.13 -24.67 14.52
N SER A 103 -3.34 -23.67 14.93
CA SER A 103 -3.79 -22.45 15.63
C SER A 103 -4.36 -21.36 14.70
N GLY A 104 -4.35 -21.55 13.38
CA GLY A 104 -4.81 -20.57 12.39
C GLY A 104 -3.81 -19.44 12.09
N GLU A 105 -2.56 -19.59 12.53
CA GLU A 105 -1.47 -18.68 12.20
C GLU A 105 -0.86 -19.05 10.86
N TYR A 106 -0.37 -18.05 10.14
CA TYR A 106 0.29 -18.20 8.85
C TYR A 106 1.80 -18.11 9.06
N LYS A 107 2.50 -19.12 8.56
CA LYS A 107 3.95 -19.25 8.66
C LYS A 107 4.58 -18.87 7.34
N TYR A 108 5.67 -18.11 7.42
CA TYR A 108 6.51 -17.80 6.28
C TYR A 108 7.97 -18.08 6.65
N VAL A 109 8.66 -18.81 5.79
CA VAL A 109 10.12 -18.94 5.85
C VAL A 109 10.71 -17.77 5.07
N VAL A 110 11.49 -16.95 5.78
CA VAL A 110 12.26 -15.85 5.19
C VAL A 110 13.71 -16.27 5.16
N SER A 111 14.28 -16.40 3.96
CA SER A 111 15.66 -16.84 3.75
C SER A 111 16.48 -15.73 3.11
N GLU A 112 17.64 -15.44 3.68
CA GLU A 112 18.61 -14.50 3.12
C GLU A 112 20.00 -15.11 3.24
N ASN A 113 20.72 -15.24 2.12
CA ASN A 113 22.09 -15.78 2.11
C ASN A 113 22.24 -17.16 2.80
N GLY A 114 21.20 -18.00 2.71
CA GLY A 114 21.16 -19.33 3.34
C GLY A 114 20.84 -19.33 4.84
N VAL A 115 20.54 -18.16 5.43
CA VAL A 115 20.03 -18.05 6.80
C VAL A 115 18.52 -17.94 6.75
N GLU A 116 17.85 -18.91 7.38
CA GLU A 116 16.39 -18.96 7.46
C GLU A 116 15.88 -18.42 8.79
N GLN A 117 14.79 -17.65 8.72
CA GLN A 117 14.05 -17.13 9.87
C GLN A 117 12.56 -17.37 9.67
N LEU A 118 11.88 -17.77 10.74
CA LEU A 118 10.43 -17.97 10.72
C LEU A 118 9.70 -16.67 11.05
N LEU A 119 8.76 -16.29 10.18
CA LEU A 119 7.81 -15.22 10.40
C LEU A 119 6.41 -15.82 10.61
N ILE A 120 5.86 -15.64 11.81
CA ILE A 120 4.52 -16.11 12.16
C ILE A 120 3.59 -14.91 12.26
N LEU A 121 2.50 -14.93 11.49
CA LEU A 121 1.52 -13.85 11.42
C LEU A 121 0.12 -14.41 11.69
N GLY A 122 -0.72 -13.64 12.40
CA GLY A 122 -2.09 -14.06 12.73
C GLY A 122 -3.07 -14.04 11.56
N SER A 123 -2.61 -13.79 10.33
CA SER A 123 -3.44 -13.78 9.12
C SER A 123 -2.58 -14.03 7.88
N GLU A 124 -3.21 -14.35 6.76
CA GLU A 124 -2.54 -14.34 5.46
C GLU A 124 -1.99 -12.93 5.20
N ASN A 125 -0.80 -12.86 4.61
CA ASN A 125 -0.13 -11.64 4.21
C ASN A 125 0.47 -11.86 2.82
N TYR A 126 0.44 -10.79 2.03
CA TYR A 126 1.01 -10.71 0.71
C TYR A 126 2.25 -9.83 0.77
N PHE A 127 3.24 -10.20 -0.05
CA PHE A 127 4.56 -9.58 -0.05
C PHE A 127 4.90 -9.06 -1.44
N ASN A 128 5.46 -7.87 -1.51
CA ASN A 128 6.19 -7.40 -2.69
C ASN A 128 7.66 -7.18 -2.31
N LYS A 129 8.55 -7.35 -3.28
CA LYS A 129 9.99 -7.17 -3.12
C LYS A 129 10.56 -6.39 -4.30
N SER A 130 11.37 -5.39 -4.03
CA SER A 130 12.31 -4.78 -4.98
C SER A 130 13.73 -4.90 -4.41
N ASP A 131 14.73 -4.27 -5.02
CA ASP A 131 16.07 -4.24 -4.42
C ASP A 131 16.04 -3.50 -3.08
N GLU A 132 15.38 -2.34 -3.04
CA GLU A 132 15.39 -1.43 -1.88
C GLU A 132 14.23 -1.63 -0.91
N TYR A 133 13.15 -2.32 -1.29
CA TYR A 133 11.94 -2.37 -0.47
C TYR A 133 11.32 -3.75 -0.37
N ILE A 134 10.78 -4.05 0.81
CA ILE A 134 9.81 -5.12 1.03
C ILE A 134 8.51 -4.47 1.51
N THR A 135 7.38 -4.86 0.94
CA THR A 135 6.06 -4.46 1.46
C THR A 135 5.29 -5.67 1.95
N ILE A 136 4.57 -5.53 3.06
CA ILE A 136 3.74 -6.59 3.64
C ILE A 136 2.33 -6.04 3.82
N SER A 137 1.32 -6.68 3.26
CA SER A 137 -0.08 -6.29 3.47
C SER A 137 -0.98 -7.50 3.68
N ARG A 138 -2.03 -7.32 4.48
CA ARG A 138 -3.10 -8.31 4.64
C ARG A 138 -4.15 -8.22 3.53
N ASP A 139 -4.19 -7.08 2.84
CA ASP A 139 -5.17 -6.81 1.80
C ASP A 139 -4.53 -7.07 0.43
N LYS A 140 -5.12 -7.98 -0.33
CA LYS A 140 -4.59 -8.40 -1.62
C LYS A 140 -4.66 -7.28 -2.67
N ASP A 141 -5.74 -6.51 -2.68
CA ASP A 141 -5.93 -5.44 -3.67
C ASP A 141 -4.98 -4.28 -3.40
N LEU A 142 -4.75 -3.96 -2.12
CA LEU A 142 -3.69 -3.03 -1.70
C LEU A 142 -2.31 -3.55 -2.11
N ASN A 143 -1.99 -4.83 -1.84
CA ASN A 143 -0.71 -5.40 -2.23
C ASN A 143 -0.49 -5.31 -3.75
N ASP A 144 -1.50 -5.66 -4.55
CA ASP A 144 -1.43 -5.61 -6.01
C ASP A 144 -1.31 -4.17 -6.53
N LYS A 145 -1.93 -3.19 -5.85
CA LYS A 145 -1.77 -1.77 -6.17
C LYS A 145 -0.35 -1.29 -5.91
N ILE A 146 0.22 -1.65 -4.76
CA ILE A 146 1.62 -1.34 -4.41
C ILE A 146 2.58 -1.99 -5.41
N LYS A 147 2.34 -3.26 -5.76
CA LYS A 147 3.17 -3.99 -6.72
C LYS A 147 3.29 -3.27 -8.06
N LYS A 148 2.15 -2.82 -8.62
CA LYS A 148 2.12 -2.06 -9.87
C LYS A 148 2.91 -0.75 -9.78
N ALA A 149 2.85 -0.06 -8.65
CA ALA A 149 3.62 1.16 -8.44
C ALA A 149 5.14 0.88 -8.39
N LEU A 150 5.55 -0.24 -7.79
CA LEU A 150 6.96 -0.65 -7.73
C LEU A 150 7.53 -1.10 -9.07
N GLU A 151 6.70 -1.60 -9.99
CA GLU A 151 7.10 -2.01 -11.35
C GLU A 151 7.43 -0.83 -12.29
N VAL A 152 7.13 0.41 -11.89
CA VAL A 152 7.42 1.62 -12.67
C VAL A 152 8.89 2.09 -12.50
N GLN A 153 9.64 1.50 -11.57
CA GLN A 153 11.07 1.74 -11.34
C GLN A 153 11.96 0.85 -12.21
#